data_AF-A0A837KN84-F1
#
_entry.id   AF-A0A837KN84-F1
#
_cell.length_a   1.000
_cell.length_b   1.000
_cell.length_c   1.000
_cell.angle_alpha   90.00
_cell.angle_beta   90.00
_cell.angle_gamma   90.00
#
_symmetry.space_group_name_H-M   'P 1'
#
loop_
_entity.id
_entity.type
_entity.pdbx_description
1 polymer ?
#
loop_
_entity_poly.entity_id
_entity_poly.type
_entity_poly.pdbx_seq_one_letter_code
_entity_poly.pdbx_strand_id
1 'polypeptide(L)'
;MEMTVDALLNSLLESTVRLEKVVSVKDSEPDTWLSLLDEREEVISKIQQMGIENESLSAMQKQQLEQMYEINQRLIPLIDGRMQGVQQQLNNLQRSKLAMNTYNEMGPNGYGAFIDRKK
;
A
#
# COMPACT_ATOMS: atom_id res chain seq x y z
N MET A 1 -4.34 29.14 -15.88
CA MET A 1 -5.06 28.33 -16.88
C MET A 1 -6.18 27.64 -16.15
N GLU A 2 -7.43 27.82 -16.56
CA GLU A 2 -8.52 26.97 -16.07
C GLU A 2 -8.22 25.53 -16.48
N MET A 3 -8.13 24.62 -15.51
CA MET A 3 -8.00 23.20 -15.82
C MET A 3 -9.39 22.69 -16.21
N THR A 4 -9.53 22.27 -17.46
CA THR A 4 -10.77 21.65 -17.93
C THR A 4 -10.93 20.26 -17.35
N VAL A 5 -12.16 19.75 -17.36
CA VAL A 5 -12.47 18.35 -16.98
C VAL A 5 -11.59 17.37 -17.75
N ASP A 6 -11.42 17.58 -19.05
CA ASP A 6 -10.57 16.72 -19.90
C ASP A 6 -9.11 16.73 -19.45
N ALA A 7 -8.56 17.90 -19.08
CA ALA A 7 -7.19 17.99 -18.60
C ALA A 7 -7.01 17.23 -17.28
N LEU A 8 -7.97 17.34 -16.37
CA LEU A 8 -7.95 16.62 -15.08
C LEU A 8 -8.10 15.11 -15.27
N LEU A 9 -9.01 14.66 -16.13
CA LEU A 9 -9.19 13.23 -16.41
C LEU A 9 -7.97 12.62 -17.10
N ASN A 10 -7.34 13.34 -18.03
CA ASN A 10 -6.10 12.91 -18.66
C ASN A 10 -4.96 12.79 -17.65
N SER A 11 -4.81 13.78 -16.76
CA SER A 11 -3.81 13.76 -15.68
C SER A 11 -4.05 12.61 -14.70
N LEU A 12 -5.32 12.35 -14.34
CA LEU A 12 -5.68 11.25 -13.47
C LEU A 12 -5.40 9.89 -14.12
N LEU A 13 -5.69 9.74 -15.42
CA LEU A 13 -5.40 8.52 -16.15
C LEU A 13 -3.89 8.28 -16.25
N GLU A 14 -3.11 9.32 -16.54
CA GLU A 14 -1.66 9.23 -16.61
C GLU A 14 -1.04 8.78 -15.27
N SER A 15 -1.42 9.45 -14.18
CA SER A 15 -0.97 9.08 -12.83
C SER A 15 -1.45 7.66 -12.44
N THR A 16 -2.63 7.24 -12.91
CA THR A 16 -3.14 5.88 -12.72
C THR A 16 -2.28 4.82 -13.41
N VAL A 17 -1.90 5.06 -14.67
CA VAL A 17 -1.00 4.17 -15.42
C VAL A 17 0.42 4.16 -14.82
N ARG A 18 0.91 5.30 -14.33
CA ARG A 18 2.20 5.38 -13.62
C ARG A 18 2.18 4.55 -12.35
N LEU A 19 1.11 4.66 -11.53
CA LEU A 19 0.94 3.85 -10.33
C LEU A 19 0.92 2.35 -10.68
N GLU A 20 0.20 1.95 -11.73
CA GLU A 20 0.19 0.56 -12.20
C GLU A 20 1.59 0.03 -12.50
N LYS A 21 2.40 0.81 -13.23
CA LYS A 21 3.79 0.45 -13.53
C LYS A 21 4.64 0.30 -12.28
N VAL A 22 4.58 1.26 -11.36
CA VAL A 22 5.39 1.22 -10.13
C VAL A 22 4.96 0.07 -9.22
N VAL A 23 3.66 -0.16 -9.05
CA VAL A 23 3.14 -1.24 -8.20
C VAL A 23 3.44 -2.62 -8.78
N SER A 24 3.56 -2.74 -10.10
CA SER A 24 3.89 -4.01 -10.77
C SER A 24 5.36 -4.41 -10.64
N VAL A 25 6.26 -3.45 -10.37
CA VAL A 25 7.70 -3.73 -10.20
C VAL A 25 7.96 -4.33 -8.83
N LYS A 26 8.47 -5.55 -8.79
CA LYS A 26 8.87 -6.22 -7.54
C LYS A 26 9.82 -5.34 -6.72
N ASP A 27 9.61 -5.30 -5.40
CA ASP A 27 10.43 -4.52 -4.44
C ASP A 27 10.41 -3.01 -4.69
N SER A 28 9.40 -2.48 -5.40
CA SER A 28 9.22 -1.03 -5.55
C SER A 28 8.92 -0.33 -4.22
N GLU A 29 9.46 0.89 -4.10
CA GLU A 29 9.44 1.70 -2.89
C GLU A 29 8.02 2.19 -2.53
N PRO A 30 7.50 1.86 -1.33
CA PRO A 30 6.18 2.29 -0.88
C PRO A 30 5.99 3.82 -0.88
N ASP A 31 7.03 4.59 -0.56
CA ASP A 31 6.97 6.06 -0.55
C ASP A 31 6.66 6.65 -1.94
N THR A 32 7.10 5.96 -3.00
CA THR A 32 6.76 6.34 -4.37
C THR A 32 5.28 6.10 -4.65
N TRP A 33 4.69 5.05 -4.08
CA TRP A 33 3.26 4.77 -4.22
C TRP A 33 2.43 5.83 -3.53
N LEU A 34 2.82 6.19 -2.30
CA LEU A 34 2.15 7.22 -1.51
C LEU A 34 2.14 8.56 -2.24
N SER A 35 3.29 8.99 -2.75
CA SER A 35 3.41 10.23 -3.54
C SER A 35 2.47 10.24 -4.75
N LEU A 36 2.34 9.11 -5.46
CA LEU A 36 1.44 8.99 -6.61
C LEU A 36 -0.04 8.94 -6.20
N LEU A 37 -0.36 8.35 -5.05
CA LEU A 37 -1.72 8.34 -4.52
C LEU A 37 -2.15 9.74 -4.07
N ASP A 38 -1.24 10.50 -3.45
CA ASP A 38 -1.50 11.89 -3.05
C ASP A 38 -1.77 12.79 -4.28
N GLU A 39 -0.95 12.68 -5.34
CA GLU A 39 -1.17 13.39 -6.61
C GLU A 39 -2.57 13.09 -7.19
N ARG A 40 -2.97 11.81 -7.16
CA ARG A 40 -4.28 11.38 -7.65
C ARG A 40 -5.42 11.94 -6.81
N GLU A 41 -5.28 11.94 -5.49
CA GLU A 41 -6.29 12.47 -4.57
C GLU A 41 -6.51 13.96 -4.78
N GLU A 42 -5.45 14.73 -5.03
CA GLU A 42 -5.56 16.15 -5.38
C GLU A 42 -6.35 16.36 -6.68
N VAL A 43 -6.09 15.56 -7.71
CA VAL A 43 -6.80 15.65 -9.00
C VAL A 43 -8.26 15.24 -8.84
N ILE A 44 -8.54 14.17 -8.10
CA ILE A 44 -9.90 13.71 -7.80
C ILE A 44 -10.67 14.81 -7.04
N SER A 45 -10.04 15.43 -6.03
CA SER A 45 -10.63 16.54 -5.28
C SER A 45 -11.00 17.71 -6.18
N LYS A 46 -10.15 18.08 -7.15
CA LYS A 46 -10.45 19.13 -8.13
C LYS A 46 -11.64 18.75 -9.01
N ILE A 47 -11.70 17.51 -9.50
CA ILE A 47 -12.82 17.00 -10.30
C ILE A 47 -14.13 17.06 -9.49
N GLN A 48 -14.11 16.64 -8.23
CA GLN A 48 -15.27 16.67 -7.34
C GLN A 48 -15.77 18.10 -7.08
N GLN A 49 -14.84 19.05 -6.87
CA GLN A 49 -15.18 20.48 -6.67
C GLN A 49 -15.86 21.10 -7.89
N MET A 50 -15.65 20.57 -9.10
CA MET A 50 -16.33 21.05 -10.30
C MET A 50 -17.82 20.63 -10.35
N GLY A 51 -18.28 19.74 -9.47
CA GLY A 51 -19.69 19.39 -9.35
C GLY A 51 -20.27 18.71 -10.60
N ILE A 52 -19.44 17.92 -11.29
CA ILE A 52 -19.80 17.31 -12.58
C ILE A 52 -20.81 16.18 -12.36
N GLU A 53 -22.00 16.34 -12.91
CA GLU A 53 -23.01 15.28 -12.92
C GLU A 53 -22.67 14.21 -13.97
N ASN A 54 -23.00 12.94 -13.71
CA ASN A 54 -22.67 11.83 -14.62
C ASN A 54 -23.32 11.98 -16.02
N GLU A 55 -24.45 12.67 -16.12
CA GLU A 55 -25.11 12.95 -17.41
C GLU A 55 -24.34 13.98 -18.26
N SER A 56 -23.51 14.82 -17.63
CA SER A 56 -22.72 15.85 -18.31
C SER A 56 -21.39 15.34 -18.90
N LEU A 57 -20.99 14.11 -18.56
CA LEU A 57 -19.77 13.50 -19.07
C LEU A 57 -19.97 12.94 -20.48
N SER A 58 -19.03 13.26 -21.38
CA SER A 58 -18.99 12.68 -22.72
C SER A 58 -18.69 11.18 -22.69
N ALA A 59 -19.02 10.48 -23.78
CA ALA A 59 -18.73 9.05 -23.90
C ALA A 59 -17.23 8.74 -23.73
N MET A 60 -16.35 9.61 -24.27
CA MET A 60 -14.90 9.45 -24.14
C MET A 60 -14.45 9.57 -22.67
N GLN A 61 -14.97 10.55 -21.94
CA GLN A 61 -14.63 10.75 -20.52
C GLN A 61 -15.10 9.58 -19.65
N LYS A 62 -16.29 9.02 -19.97
CA LYS A 62 -16.79 7.80 -19.31
C LYS A 62 -15.88 6.60 -19.57
N GLN A 63 -15.43 6.42 -20.81
CA GLN A 63 -14.49 5.36 -21.16
C GLN A 63 -13.14 5.51 -20.43
N GLN A 64 -12.65 6.74 -20.24
CA GLN A 64 -11.44 6.98 -19.45
C GLN A 64 -11.63 6.59 -17.98
N LEU A 65 -12.77 6.92 -17.39
CA LEU A 65 -13.10 6.53 -16.02
C LEU A 65 -13.19 5.01 -15.87
N GLU A 66 -13.80 4.33 -16.84
CA GLU A 66 -13.86 2.87 -16.89
C GLU A 66 -12.46 2.25 -16.97
N GLN A 67 -11.58 2.76 -17.84
CA GLN A 67 -10.20 2.30 -17.93
C GLN A 67 -9.44 2.48 -16.60
N MET A 68 -9.59 3.62 -15.94
CA MET A 68 -8.98 3.87 -14.63
C MET A 68 -9.51 2.91 -13.57
N TYR A 69 -10.83 2.65 -13.58
CA TYR A 69 -11.46 1.70 -12.68
C TYR A 69 -10.88 0.28 -12.85
N GLU A 70 -10.75 -0.20 -14.08
CA GLU A 70 -10.16 -1.51 -14.37
C GLU A 70 -8.71 -1.62 -13.88
N ILE A 71 -7.90 -0.57 -14.08
CA ILE A 71 -6.53 -0.51 -13.55
C ILE A 71 -6.55 -0.61 -12.03
N ASN A 72 -7.40 0.18 -11.36
CA ASN A 72 -7.49 0.18 -9.90
C ASN A 72 -7.90 -1.20 -9.36
N GLN A 73 -8.84 -1.90 -10.03
CA GLN A 73 -9.23 -3.26 -9.65
C GLN A 73 -8.05 -4.25 -9.72
N ARG A 74 -7.13 -4.08 -10.67
CA ARG A 74 -5.91 -4.90 -10.74
C ARG A 74 -4.89 -4.50 -9.68
N LEU A 75 -4.83 -3.23 -9.29
CA LEU A 75 -3.85 -2.72 -8.33
C LEU A 75 -4.14 -3.13 -6.88
N ILE A 76 -5.42 -3.10 -6.47
CA ILE A 76 -5.83 -3.43 -5.09
C ILE A 76 -5.19 -4.74 -4.58
N PRO A 77 -5.33 -5.91 -5.25
CA PRO A 77 -4.76 -7.15 -4.75
C PRO A 77 -3.23 -7.15 -4.71
N LEU A 78 -2.56 -6.38 -5.58
CA LEU A 78 -1.09 -6.26 -5.56
C LEU A 78 -0.62 -5.49 -4.33
N ILE A 79 -1.31 -4.39 -4.01
CA ILE A 79 -1.03 -3.56 -2.83
C ILE A 79 -1.31 -4.38 -1.55
N ASP A 80 -2.48 -5.02 -1.48
CA ASP A 80 -2.87 -5.86 -0.35
C ASP A 80 -1.87 -7.00 -0.12
N GLY A 81 -1.43 -7.65 -1.20
CA GLY A 81 -0.42 -8.71 -1.12
C GLY A 81 0.90 -8.23 -0.52
N ARG A 82 1.35 -7.01 -0.87
CA ARG A 82 2.56 -6.43 -0.25
C ARG A 82 2.36 -6.06 1.21
N MET A 83 1.21 -5.49 1.57
CA MET A 83 0.88 -5.19 2.96
C MET A 83 0.90 -6.45 3.82
N GLN A 84 0.32 -7.55 3.34
CA GLN A 84 0.37 -8.84 4.02
C GLN A 84 1.79 -9.38 4.15
N GLY A 85 2.63 -9.23 3.11
CA GLY A 85 4.04 -9.61 3.15
C GLY A 85 4.83 -8.87 4.22
N VAL A 86 4.68 -7.54 4.30
CA VAL A 86 5.32 -6.71 5.34
C VAL A 86 4.84 -7.12 6.73
N GLN A 87 3.54 -7.36 6.91
CA GLN A 87 2.98 -7.80 8.20
C GLN A 87 3.57 -9.15 8.65
N GLN A 88 3.75 -10.10 7.74
CA GLN A 88 4.38 -11.38 8.04
C GLN A 88 5.85 -11.20 8.46
N GLN A 89 6.60 -10.33 7.78
CA GLN A 89 7.98 -10.02 8.15
C GLN A 89 8.07 -9.41 9.55
N LEU A 90 7.20 -8.45 9.88
CA LEU A 90 7.11 -7.87 11.22
C LEU A 90 6.80 -8.91 12.30
N ASN A 91 5.83 -9.80 12.04
CA ASN A 91 5.48 -10.87 12.97
C ASN A 91 6.67 -11.82 13.21
N ASN A 92 7.45 -12.14 12.17
CA ASN A 92 8.63 -12.98 12.28
C ASN A 92 9.74 -12.30 13.11
N LEU A 93 9.96 -11.00 12.91
CA LEU A 93 10.91 -10.20 13.70
C LEU A 93 10.51 -10.16 15.18
N GLN A 94 9.22 -9.96 15.48
CA GLN A 94 8.71 -9.97 16.85
C GLN A 94 8.93 -11.33 17.52
N ARG A 95 8.61 -12.43 16.83
CA ARG A 95 8.86 -13.80 17.32
C ARG A 95 10.34 -14.05 17.58
N SER A 96 11.22 -13.62 16.67
CA SER A 96 12.67 -13.72 16.82
C SER A 96 13.16 -12.95 18.05
N LYS A 97 12.68 -11.72 18.25
CA LYS A 97 13.01 -10.90 19.43
C LYS A 97 12.56 -11.56 20.73
N LEU A 98 11.35 -12.13 20.77
CA LEU A 98 10.86 -12.86 21.94
C LEU A 98 11.75 -14.08 22.26
N ALA A 99 12.10 -14.87 21.24
CA ALA A 99 13.00 -16.01 21.41
C ALA A 99 14.39 -15.56 21.92
N MET A 100 14.98 -14.52 21.33
CA MET A 100 16.26 -13.96 21.78
C MET A 100 16.20 -13.48 23.24
N ASN A 101 15.10 -12.82 23.64
CA ASN A 101 14.93 -12.39 25.03
C ASN A 101 14.84 -13.59 26.00
N THR A 102 14.14 -14.67 25.62
CA THR A 102 14.10 -15.90 26.45
C THR A 102 15.47 -16.56 26.57
N TYR A 103 16.32 -16.52 25.54
CA TYR A 103 17.69 -17.04 25.63
C TYR A 103 18.64 -16.11 26.40
N ASN A 104 18.46 -14.78 26.32
CA ASN A 104 19.27 -13.81 27.08
C ASN A 104 18.90 -13.76 28.57
N GLU A 105 17.63 -13.97 28.93
CA GLU A 105 17.23 -14.17 30.33
C GLU A 105 17.73 -15.51 30.89
N MET A 106 18.06 -16.47 30.01
CA MET A 106 18.75 -17.73 30.33
C MET A 106 20.27 -17.66 30.13
N GLY A 107 20.90 -16.49 30.38
CA GLY A 107 22.34 -16.43 30.67
C GLY A 107 22.74 -17.36 31.84
N PRO A 108 24.03 -17.72 32.01
CA PRO A 108 24.53 -19.00 32.55
C PRO A 108 24.32 -19.29 34.05
N ASN A 109 23.17 -18.93 34.63
CA ASN A 109 22.82 -19.16 36.03
C ASN A 109 21.53 -20.00 36.18
N GLY A 110 21.24 -20.93 35.26
CA GLY A 110 19.96 -21.67 35.23
C GLY A 110 20.03 -23.19 35.32
N TYR A 111 21.20 -23.83 35.19
CA TYR A 111 21.34 -25.29 35.27
C TYR A 111 22.43 -25.67 36.27
N GLY A 112 22.10 -25.64 37.57
CA GLY A 112 23.07 -26.03 38.60
C GLY A 112 22.55 -26.27 40.01
N ALA A 113 21.24 -26.25 40.28
CA ALA A 113 20.73 -26.32 41.66
C ALA A 113 19.52 -27.25 41.87
N PHE A 114 19.42 -28.37 41.15
CA PHE A 114 18.48 -29.44 41.48
C PHE A 114 19.19 -30.80 41.63
N ILE A 115 20.30 -30.83 42.36
CA ILE A 115 20.77 -32.03 43.03
C ILE A 115 21.06 -31.61 44.47
N ASP A 116 20.11 -31.77 45.39
CA ASP A 116 20.37 -32.51 46.63
C ASP A 116 19.10 -32.72 47.49
N ARG A 117 19.01 -33.95 48.02
CA ARG A 117 18.25 -34.49 49.17
C ARG A 117 16.72 -34.39 49.20
N LYS A 118 16.08 -35.54 48.98
CA LYS A 118 15.17 -36.10 49.99
C LYS A 118 15.46 -37.58 50.25
N LYS A 119 15.41 -37.88 51.55
CA LYS A 119 15.70 -39.12 52.30
C LYS A 119 15.20 -40.41 51.67
#